data_AF-A0AAN0Y2H7-F1
#
_entry.id   AF-A0AAN0Y2H7-F1
#
_cell.length_a   1.000
_cell.length_b   1.000
_cell.length_c   1.000
_cell.angle_alpha   90.00
_cell.angle_beta   90.00
_cell.angle_gamma   90.00
#
_symmetry.space_group_name_H-M   'P 1'
#
loop_
_entity.id
_entity.type
_entity.pdbx_description
1 polymer ?
#
loop_
_entity_poly.entity_id
_entity_poly.type
_entity_poly.pdbx_seq_one_letter_code
_entity_poly.pdbx_strand_id
1 'polypeptide(L)'
;MSHLKSINKIPFKELLICGSRVYETQKIIEYKDIEPIVIANGIKPRIWLTVLVENGDSFALVDDSRAKHESVICNVTTSNVEIYVDDHFILKGTRSRTERFHIHHLDLRSLGFSVYGSDESGLYANGVSLNSISARGGRCLIKLG
;
A
#
# COMPACT_ATOMS: atom_id res chain seq x y z
N MET A 1 3.82 4.41 28.60
CA MET A 1 3.37 5.02 27.33
C MET A 1 2.99 3.89 26.38
N SER A 2 1.76 3.96 25.87
CA SER A 2 1.09 3.13 24.83
C SER A 2 1.30 1.60 24.84
N HIS A 3 0.32 0.89 25.41
CA HIS A 3 -0.02 -0.48 25.02
C HIS A 3 -0.52 -0.50 23.56
N LEU A 4 0.39 -0.47 22.59
CA LEU A 4 0.05 -0.80 21.21
C LEU A 4 -0.13 -2.31 21.14
N LYS A 5 -1.39 -2.78 21.03
CA LYS A 5 -1.67 -4.12 20.52
C LYS A 5 -0.83 -4.30 19.26
N SER A 6 0.03 -5.32 19.23
CA SER A 6 0.69 -5.76 18.01
C SER A 6 -0.38 -6.10 16.98
N ILE A 7 -0.69 -5.15 16.09
CA ILE A 7 -1.60 -5.40 14.97
C ILE A 7 -0.88 -6.42 14.10
N ASN A 8 -1.43 -7.63 14.03
CA ASN A 8 -0.88 -8.70 13.22
C ASN A 8 -1.05 -8.36 11.73
N LYS A 9 -0.06 -7.67 11.15
CA LYS A 9 0.02 -7.29 9.73
C LYS A 9 0.70 -8.42 8.94
N ILE A 10 0.05 -9.58 8.81
CA ILE A 10 0.62 -10.71 8.04
C ILE A 10 0.69 -10.32 6.56
N PRO A 11 1.86 -10.12 5.93
CA PRO A 11 1.92 -9.74 4.53
C PRO A 11 1.42 -10.86 3.62
N PHE A 12 0.99 -10.53 2.40
CA PHE A 12 0.86 -11.55 1.35
C PHE A 12 2.23 -12.13 1.02
N LYS A 13 2.30 -13.43 0.72
CA LYS A 13 3.57 -14.06 0.29
C LYS A 13 4.03 -13.54 -1.06
N GLU A 14 3.09 -13.15 -1.91
CA GLU A 14 3.36 -12.59 -3.22
C GLU A 14 2.50 -11.33 -3.45
N LEU A 15 3.18 -10.25 -3.82
CA LEU A 15 2.57 -9.02 -4.30
C LEU A 15 2.95 -8.83 -5.76
N LEU A 16 1.95 -8.69 -6.63
CA LEU A 16 2.13 -8.11 -7.95
C LEU A 16 1.80 -6.62 -7.84
N ILE A 17 2.73 -5.75 -8.17
CA ILE A 17 2.59 -4.30 -7.98
C ILE A 17 2.88 -3.63 -9.30
N CYS A 18 1.82 -3.23 -10.01
CA CYS A 18 1.92 -2.47 -11.26
C CYS A 18 2.97 -3.08 -12.21
N GLY A 19 2.78 -4.37 -12.53
CA GLY A 19 3.70 -5.14 -13.39
C GLY A 19 4.98 -5.71 -12.73
N SER A 20 5.28 -5.36 -11.48
CA SER A 20 6.43 -5.88 -10.74
C SER A 20 6.05 -6.97 -9.74
N ARG A 21 6.98 -7.87 -9.42
CA ARG A 21 6.69 -9.06 -8.60
C ARG A 21 7.58 -9.08 -7.36
N VAL A 22 6.95 -9.18 -6.21
CA VAL A 22 7.64 -9.13 -4.92
C VAL A 22 7.20 -10.29 -4.05
N TYR A 23 8.17 -11.03 -3.54
CA TYR A 23 7.96 -12.21 -2.71
C TYR A 23 8.43 -11.95 -1.30
N GLU A 24 7.61 -12.32 -0.31
CA GLU A 24 7.99 -12.39 1.10
C GLU A 24 8.58 -11.06 1.62
N THR A 25 8.06 -9.93 1.14
CA THR A 25 8.48 -8.61 1.61
C THR A 25 7.72 -8.21 2.87
N GLN A 26 8.39 -7.54 3.79
CA GLN A 26 7.76 -7.05 5.02
C GLN A 26 7.03 -5.73 4.79
N LYS A 27 7.58 -4.85 3.94
CA LYS A 27 7.06 -3.51 3.67
C LYS A 27 7.08 -3.22 2.16
N ILE A 28 6.00 -2.60 1.65
CA ILE A 28 5.97 -2.11 0.27
C ILE A 28 6.78 -0.80 0.19
N ILE A 29 6.48 0.14 1.08
CA ILE A 29 7.10 1.47 1.11
C ILE A 29 7.48 1.80 2.55
N GLU A 30 8.67 2.36 2.73
CA GLU A 30 9.12 2.98 3.97
C GLU A 30 9.59 4.41 3.66
N TYR A 31 9.09 5.38 4.41
CA TYR A 31 9.52 6.78 4.33
C TYR A 31 9.67 7.33 5.74
N LYS A 32 10.86 7.80 6.13
CA LYS A 32 11.10 8.38 7.48
C LYS A 32 10.44 7.56 8.62
N ASP A 33 10.68 6.25 8.61
CA ASP A 33 10.14 5.27 9.58
C ASP A 33 8.60 5.08 9.60
N ILE A 34 7.86 5.71 8.69
CA ILE A 34 6.44 5.42 8.44
C ILE A 34 6.26 4.44 7.28
N GLU A 35 5.15 3.71 7.32
CA GLU A 35 4.66 2.83 6.24
C GLU A 35 3.43 3.52 5.61
N PRO A 36 3.60 4.23 4.47
CA PRO A 36 2.50 4.94 3.83
C PRO A 36 1.33 4.04 3.48
N ILE A 37 1.64 2.81 3.05
CA ILE A 37 0.67 1.81 2.72
C ILE A 37 1.12 0.44 3.24
N VAL A 38 0.16 -0.27 3.83
CA VAL A 38 0.34 -1.66 4.23
C VAL A 38 -0.81 -2.46 3.65
N ILE A 39 -0.48 -3.57 2.99
CA ILE A 39 -1.43 -4.51 2.43
C ILE A 39 -1.14 -5.88 3.02
N ALA A 40 -2.00 -6.29 3.97
CA ALA A 40 -1.86 -7.56 4.67
C ALA A 40 -2.98 -8.54 4.29
N ASN A 41 -2.68 -9.81 4.51
CA ASN A 41 -3.62 -10.90 4.34
C ASN A 41 -4.64 -10.99 5.49
N GLY A 42 -5.76 -11.65 5.25
CA GLY A 42 -6.91 -11.76 6.15
C GLY A 42 -8.13 -12.37 5.45
N ILE A 43 -9.28 -12.48 6.12
CA ILE A 43 -10.52 -12.97 5.48
C ILE A 43 -10.83 -12.13 4.23
N LYS A 44 -10.70 -10.81 4.35
CA LYS A 44 -10.55 -9.85 3.26
C LYS A 44 -9.16 -9.19 3.35
N PRO A 45 -8.63 -8.62 2.26
CA PRO A 45 -7.40 -7.83 2.34
C PRO A 45 -7.51 -6.75 3.42
N ARG A 46 -6.45 -6.59 4.22
CA ARG A 46 -6.38 -5.64 5.33
C ARG A 46 -5.44 -4.51 4.92
N ILE A 47 -5.98 -3.30 4.84
CA ILE A 47 -5.27 -2.14 4.31
C ILE A 47 -5.09 -1.11 5.42
N TRP A 48 -3.88 -0.55 5.50
CA TRP A 48 -3.63 0.69 6.22
C TRP A 48 -3.06 1.70 5.24
N LEU A 49 -3.54 2.94 5.34
CA LEU A 49 -3.11 4.06 4.51
C LEU A 49 -2.83 5.23 5.44
N THR A 50 -1.62 5.75 5.37
CA THR A 50 -1.13 6.85 6.21
C THR A 50 -0.75 8.00 5.30
N VAL A 51 -1.21 9.21 5.64
CA VAL A 51 -0.77 10.45 5.00
C VAL A 51 0.27 11.14 5.87
N LEU A 52 1.21 11.84 5.22
CA LEU A 52 2.15 12.73 5.87
C LEU A 52 1.75 14.17 5.58
N VAL A 53 1.67 15.00 6.61
CA VAL A 53 1.40 16.43 6.48
C VAL A 53 2.70 17.24 6.55
N GLU A 54 2.68 18.49 6.09
CA GLU A 54 3.86 19.34 5.94
C GLU A 54 4.66 19.55 7.23
N ASN A 55 3.98 19.57 8.39
CA ASN A 55 4.61 19.72 9.70
C ASN A 55 5.35 18.45 10.17
N GLY A 56 5.32 17.36 9.40
CA GLY A 56 5.97 16.09 9.71
C GLY A 56 5.09 15.10 10.49
N ASP A 57 3.88 15.49 10.90
CA ASP A 57 2.93 14.57 11.52
C ASP A 57 2.38 13.57 10.49
N SER A 58 1.87 12.46 10.99
CA SER A 58 1.23 11.44 10.16
C SER A 58 -0.13 11.03 10.74
N PHE A 59 -1.08 10.77 9.86
CA PHE A 59 -2.44 10.40 10.22
C PHE A 59 -2.91 9.20 9.41
N ALA A 60 -3.67 8.31 10.04
CA ALA A 60 -4.29 7.19 9.35
C ALA A 60 -5.55 7.65 8.61
N LEU A 61 -5.56 7.48 7.29
CA LEU A 61 -6.74 7.67 6.44
C LEU A 61 -7.56 6.38 6.35
N VAL A 62 -6.87 5.24 6.34
CA VAL A 62 -7.46 3.90 6.41
C VAL A 62 -6.74 3.12 7.50
N ASP A 63 -7.49 2.49 8.38
CA ASP A 63 -6.95 1.55 9.37
C ASP A 63 -7.78 0.28 9.40
N ASP A 64 -7.11 -0.82 9.04
CA ASP A 64 -7.66 -2.16 8.85
C ASP A 64 -8.88 -2.21 7.92
N SER A 65 -8.70 -1.66 6.71
CA SER A 65 -9.73 -1.59 5.66
C SER A 65 -11.00 -0.85 6.11
N ARG A 66 -10.85 0.16 6.95
CA ARG A 66 -11.90 1.09 7.37
C ARG A 66 -11.42 2.52 7.18
N ALA A 67 -12.24 3.33 6.51
CA ALA A 67 -12.02 4.77 6.42
C ALA A 67 -12.01 5.40 7.83
N LYS A 68 -11.08 6.33 8.05
CA LYS A 68 -10.93 7.11 9.30
C LYS A 68 -11.19 8.59 9.11
N HIS A 69 -11.37 9.03 7.87
CA HIS A 69 -11.66 10.40 7.50
C HIS A 69 -12.83 10.41 6.52
N GLU A 70 -13.63 11.48 6.52
CA GLU A 70 -14.85 11.59 5.72
C GLU A 70 -14.58 11.64 4.21
N SER A 71 -13.42 12.15 3.80
CA SER A 71 -13.01 12.19 2.40
C SER A 71 -12.52 10.85 1.83
N VAL A 72 -12.50 9.78 2.65
CA VAL A 72 -11.97 8.47 2.27
C VAL A 72 -13.10 7.52 1.92
N ILE A 73 -13.10 7.04 0.68
CA ILE A 73 -13.95 5.93 0.25
C ILE A 73 -13.09 4.67 0.25
N CYS A 74 -13.41 3.71 1.12
CA CYS A 74 -12.67 2.45 1.26
C CYS A 74 -13.59 1.25 1.02
N ASN A 75 -13.57 0.73 -0.21
CA ASN A 75 -14.37 -0.40 -0.63
C ASN A 75 -13.52 -1.67 -0.63
N VAL A 76 -13.76 -2.56 0.33
CA VAL A 76 -13.00 -3.81 0.48
C VAL A 76 -13.91 -5.01 0.62
N THR A 77 -13.82 -5.91 -0.35
CA THR A 77 -14.47 -7.23 -0.39
C THR A 77 -13.44 -8.33 -0.15
N THR A 78 -13.85 -9.60 -0.21
CA THR A 78 -12.93 -10.74 -0.07
C THR A 78 -11.89 -10.82 -1.19
N SER A 79 -12.21 -10.28 -2.37
CA SER A 79 -11.36 -10.35 -3.57
C SER A 79 -10.89 -8.99 -4.08
N ASN A 80 -11.61 -7.89 -3.84
CA ASN A 80 -11.31 -6.58 -4.43
C ASN A 80 -11.08 -5.51 -3.36
N VAL A 81 -10.19 -4.57 -3.68
CA VAL A 81 -9.89 -3.36 -2.91
C VAL A 81 -9.92 -2.17 -3.86
N GLU A 82 -10.68 -1.14 -3.50
CA GLU A 82 -10.67 0.18 -4.12
C GLU A 82 -10.66 1.27 -3.05
N ILE A 83 -9.72 2.20 -3.15
CA ILE A 83 -9.57 3.32 -2.20
C ILE A 83 -9.47 4.64 -2.97
N TYR A 84 -10.27 5.61 -2.54
CA TYR A 84 -10.24 7.00 -3.00
C TYR A 84 -10.04 7.94 -1.82
N VAL A 85 -9.37 9.07 -2.06
CA VAL A 85 -9.21 10.17 -1.10
C VAL A 85 -9.47 11.47 -1.84
N ASP A 86 -10.49 12.24 -1.45
CA ASP A 86 -10.85 13.51 -2.09
C ASP A 86 -10.91 13.39 -3.63
N ASP A 87 -11.66 12.41 -4.12
CA ASP A 87 -11.81 12.00 -5.54
C ASP A 87 -10.54 11.48 -6.25
N HIS A 88 -9.38 11.48 -5.59
CA HIS A 88 -8.16 10.89 -6.14
C HIS A 88 -8.17 9.38 -5.94
N PHE A 89 -7.92 8.64 -7.01
CA PHE A 89 -7.85 7.20 -6.97
C PHE A 89 -6.49 6.75 -6.42
N ILE A 90 -6.48 6.12 -5.24
CA ILE A 90 -5.25 5.79 -4.52
C ILE A 90 -4.81 4.35 -4.78
N LEU A 91 -5.74 3.40 -4.72
CA LEU A 91 -5.41 1.98 -4.78
C LEU A 91 -6.52 1.21 -5.50
N LYS A 92 -6.11 0.38 -6.46
CA LYS A 92 -6.91 -0.72 -6.99
C LYS A 92 -6.15 -2.02 -6.84
N GLY A 93 -6.79 -3.04 -6.28
CA GLY A 93 -6.16 -4.35 -6.24
C GLY A 93 -7.13 -5.50 -6.12
N THR A 94 -6.66 -6.68 -6.55
CA THR A 94 -7.39 -7.94 -6.48
C THR A 94 -6.59 -9.03 -5.79
N ARG A 95 -7.26 -9.82 -4.97
CA ARG A 95 -6.74 -11.07 -4.45
C ARG A 95 -6.96 -12.15 -5.50
N SER A 96 -5.89 -12.58 -6.15
CA SER A 96 -5.93 -13.65 -7.14
C SER A 96 -5.84 -15.04 -6.50
N ARG A 97 -5.19 -15.18 -5.33
CA ARG A 97 -5.13 -16.41 -4.51
C ARG A 97 -5.02 -16.07 -3.02
N THR A 98 -5.18 -17.04 -2.14
CA THR A 98 -5.10 -16.85 -0.68
C THR A 98 -3.82 -16.15 -0.22
N GLU A 99 -2.70 -16.36 -0.91
CA GLU A 99 -1.38 -15.81 -0.55
C GLU A 99 -0.84 -14.78 -1.55
N ARG A 100 -1.66 -14.37 -2.54
CA ARG A 100 -1.28 -13.47 -3.62
C ARG A 100 -2.25 -12.30 -3.77
N PHE A 101 -1.69 -11.09 -3.80
CA PHE A 101 -2.45 -9.87 -4.08
C PHE A 101 -1.83 -9.11 -5.25
N HIS A 102 -2.66 -8.59 -6.14
CA HIS A 102 -2.26 -7.80 -7.30
C HIS A 102 -2.77 -6.38 -7.13
N ILE A 103 -1.84 -5.42 -7.05
CA ILE A 103 -2.07 -3.99 -7.08
C ILE A 103 -2.04 -3.53 -8.54
N HIS A 104 -3.21 -3.35 -9.14
CA HIS A 104 -3.40 -2.91 -10.52
C HIS A 104 -3.11 -1.42 -10.70
N HIS A 105 -3.35 -0.64 -9.65
CA HIS A 105 -3.14 0.79 -9.64
C HIS A 105 -2.74 1.23 -8.24
N LEU A 106 -1.76 2.12 -8.16
CA LEU A 106 -1.31 2.76 -6.93
C LEU A 106 -0.93 4.20 -7.26
N ASP A 107 -1.46 5.18 -6.56
CA ASP A 107 -1.00 6.57 -6.64
C ASP A 107 -1.02 7.21 -5.26
N LEU A 108 0.17 7.46 -4.72
CA LEU A 108 0.34 8.05 -3.38
C LEU A 108 0.78 9.52 -3.45
N ARG A 109 0.80 10.13 -4.65
CA ARG A 109 1.31 11.50 -4.84
C ARG A 109 0.47 12.53 -4.10
N SER A 110 -0.86 12.36 -4.09
CA SER A 110 -1.78 13.21 -3.32
C SER A 110 -1.59 13.08 -1.80
N LEU A 111 -0.89 12.04 -1.33
CA LEU A 111 -0.61 11.79 0.07
C LEU A 111 0.82 12.19 0.49
N GLY A 112 1.56 12.84 -0.41
CA GLY A 112 2.92 13.32 -0.16
C GLY A 112 4.03 12.31 -0.49
N PHE A 113 3.72 11.19 -1.13
CA PHE A 113 4.72 10.19 -1.52
C PHE A 113 4.84 10.10 -3.04
N SER A 114 6.05 10.27 -3.57
CA SER A 114 6.31 10.15 -5.01
C SER A 114 6.41 8.67 -5.44
N VAL A 115 5.34 7.91 -5.19
CA VAL A 115 5.19 6.50 -5.61
C VAL A 115 3.86 6.35 -6.31
N TYR A 116 3.89 5.88 -7.56
CA TYR A 116 2.71 5.74 -8.39
C TYR A 116 2.92 4.69 -9.48
N GLY A 117 1.85 4.16 -10.05
CA GLY A 117 1.90 3.19 -11.12
C GLY A 117 0.56 2.55 -11.46
N SER A 118 0.56 1.83 -12.57
CA SER A 118 -0.55 1.01 -13.04
C SER A 118 -0.01 -0.23 -13.74
N ASP A 119 -0.86 -1.22 -14.05
CA ASP A 119 -0.45 -2.36 -14.87
C ASP A 119 0.02 -1.92 -16.27
N GLU A 120 -0.50 -0.81 -16.79
CA GLU A 120 -0.16 -0.26 -18.10
C GLU A 120 1.14 0.58 -18.08
N SER A 121 1.31 1.45 -17.08
CA SER A 121 2.49 2.34 -16.98
C SER A 121 3.68 1.69 -16.27
N GLY A 122 3.40 0.70 -15.42
CA GLY A 122 4.34 0.17 -14.45
C GLY A 122 4.53 1.05 -13.22
N LEU A 123 5.34 0.59 -12.27
CA LEU A 123 5.63 1.22 -10.97
C LEU A 123 6.77 2.24 -11.06
N TYR A 124 6.57 3.41 -10.47
CA TYR A 124 7.56 4.48 -10.34
C TYR A 124 7.72 4.90 -8.90
N ALA A 125 8.96 5.23 -8.52
CA ALA A 125 9.30 5.84 -7.24
C ALA A 125 10.33 6.95 -7.44
N ASN A 126 10.04 8.18 -6.99
CA ASN A 126 10.88 9.37 -7.20
C ASN A 126 11.28 9.57 -8.67
N GLY A 127 10.39 9.25 -9.61
CA GLY A 127 10.65 9.32 -11.05
C GLY A 127 11.49 8.18 -11.63
N VAL A 128 12.01 7.28 -10.80
CA VAL A 128 12.72 6.06 -11.23
C VAL A 128 11.70 4.97 -11.54
N SER A 129 11.81 4.36 -12.72
CA SER A 129 11.00 3.21 -13.09
C SER A 129 11.49 1.95 -12.37
N LEU A 130 10.55 1.24 -11.75
CA LEU A 130 10.74 -0.04 -11.07
C LEU A 130 9.96 -1.14 -11.80
N ASN A 131 9.82 -1.03 -13.12
CA ASN A 131 9.00 -1.93 -13.93
C ASN A 131 9.65 -3.32 -14.05
N SER A 132 8.81 -4.36 -14.00
CA SER A 132 9.22 -5.76 -14.22
C SER A 132 10.32 -6.25 -13.28
N ILE A 133 10.48 -5.64 -12.10
CA ILE A 133 11.41 -6.15 -11.09
C ILE A 133 10.87 -7.43 -10.46
N SER A 134 11.78 -8.34 -10.10
CA SER A 134 11.47 -9.53 -9.32
C SER A 134 12.35 -9.54 -8.06
N ALA A 135 11.76 -9.27 -6.90
CA ALA A 135 12.46 -9.19 -5.62
C ALA A 135 11.93 -10.24 -4.62
N ARG A 136 12.80 -10.75 -3.73
CA ARG A 136 12.43 -11.75 -2.71
C ARG A 136 13.10 -11.45 -1.36
N GLY A 137 12.34 -11.57 -0.28
CA GLY A 137 12.85 -11.55 1.10
C GLY A 137 13.40 -10.21 1.58
N GLY A 138 13.23 -9.13 0.80
CA GLY A 138 13.66 -7.78 1.17
C GLY A 138 12.81 -7.22 2.33
N ARG A 139 13.47 -6.53 3.27
CA ARG A 139 12.79 -5.82 4.37
C ARG A 139 11.80 -4.77 3.86
N CYS A 140 12.14 -4.08 2.79
CA CYS A 140 11.30 -3.09 2.14
C CYS A 140 11.57 -3.11 0.63
N LEU A 141 10.52 -2.94 -0.19
CA LEU A 141 10.67 -2.80 -1.64
C LEU A 141 11.17 -1.40 -2.02
N ILE A 142 10.51 -0.36 -1.53
CA ILE A 142 10.81 1.04 -1.84
C ILE A 142 11.13 1.78 -0.54
N LYS A 143 12.39 2.13 -0.36
CA LYS A 143 12.81 3.03 0.72
C LYS A 143 12.98 4.44 0.16
N LEU A 144 12.25 5.39 0.72
CA LEU A 144 12.26 6.80 0.37
C LEU A 144 12.86 7.60 1.53
N GLY A 145 13.77 8.53 1.25
CA GLY A 145 14.49 9.29 2.28
C GLY A 145 15.81 8.65 2.65
#